data_AF-A0A969LNL7-F1
#
_entry.id   AF-A0A969LNL7-F1
#
_cell.length_a   1.000
_cell.length_b   1.000
_cell.length_c   1.000
_cell.angle_alpha   90.00
_cell.angle_beta   90.00
_cell.angle_gamma   90.00
#
_symmetry.space_group_name_H-M   'P 1'
#
loop_
_entity.id
_entity.type
_entity.pdbx_description
1 polymer ?
#
loop_
_entity_poly.entity_id
_entity_poly.type
_entity_poly.pdbx_seq_one_letter_code
_entity_poly.pdbx_strand_id
1 'polypeptide(L)'
;MCWRAGRDGTSRTSLSKPRASARTASSNGQSVGYRQAGLAAHGRGQVVLPPKGHIHLDDRYHGHFNILMGWAAPIDLAGVKVIGDYLDNYRYGLPSEIAMLTLYDPRTGVPAAIMDATDLTTQRTGAVTGIGAKHLAPPSPRVVGHIGARGTAFANLAALSELFEIDEIRISSKRGETREALAQKVRDRLGVRARSVATIEEAVRGADIVTTITADKQLATIITPQMVEPGMHFNGVGGDCPARPSCMPTCCALRACSSSTSRRRASKATCSRCRRTLPSPSCGACSRARPRAAQARRR
;
A
#
# COMPACT_ATOMS: atom_id res chain seq x y z
N MET A 1 -22.33 -7.94 -7.53
CA MET A 1 -22.55 -8.92 -8.63
C MET A 1 -21.59 -10.07 -8.41
N CYS A 2 -22.08 -11.30 -8.24
CA CYS A 2 -21.22 -12.49 -8.14
C CYS A 2 -21.71 -13.45 -9.23
N TRP A 3 -21.02 -13.49 -10.35
CA TRP A 3 -21.31 -14.46 -11.42
C TRP A 3 -20.63 -15.78 -11.05
N ARG A 4 -21.33 -16.91 -11.20
CA ARG A 4 -20.76 -18.27 -11.10
C ARG A 4 -21.10 -19.02 -12.38
N ALA A 5 -20.12 -19.63 -13.03
CA ALA A 5 -20.37 -20.53 -14.15
C ALA A 5 -21.10 -21.80 -13.66
N GLY A 6 -22.12 -22.23 -14.40
CA GLY A 6 -22.69 -23.57 -14.26
C GLY A 6 -21.73 -24.62 -14.80
N ARG A 7 -21.73 -25.83 -14.22
CA ARG A 7 -20.91 -26.97 -14.68
C ARG A 7 -21.32 -27.53 -16.04
N ASP A 8 -22.41 -27.04 -16.62
CA ASP A 8 -23.02 -27.55 -17.85
C ASP A 8 -22.61 -26.78 -19.13
N GLY A 9 -21.66 -25.85 -19.03
CA GLY A 9 -21.22 -25.05 -20.17
C GLY A 9 -22.25 -24.05 -20.70
N THR A 10 -23.40 -23.89 -20.02
CA THR A 10 -24.39 -22.88 -20.38
C THR A 10 -24.14 -21.59 -19.60
N SER A 11 -23.93 -20.49 -20.33
CA SER A 11 -23.75 -19.14 -19.76
C SER A 11 -25.10 -18.61 -19.25
N ARG A 12 -25.46 -18.93 -17.99
CA ARG A 12 -26.58 -18.26 -17.33
C ARG A 12 -26.13 -16.92 -16.75
N THR A 13 -26.41 -15.84 -17.48
CA THR A 13 -26.25 -14.47 -17.00
C THR A 13 -27.49 -14.06 -16.21
N SER A 14 -27.56 -14.36 -14.91
CA SER A 14 -28.60 -13.76 -14.07
C SER A 14 -28.16 -12.35 -13.65
N LEU A 15 -28.64 -11.33 -14.38
CA LEU A 15 -28.56 -9.93 -14.01
C LEU A 15 -29.51 -9.66 -12.82
N SER A 16 -29.07 -9.92 -11.59
CA SER A 16 -29.78 -9.45 -10.40
C SER A 16 -29.21 -8.09 -9.94
N LYS A 17 -29.93 -7.03 -10.30
CA LYS A 17 -29.99 -5.64 -9.78
C LYS A 17 -28.69 -4.88 -9.36
N PRO A 18 -28.59 -3.57 -9.64
CA PRO A 18 -27.44 -2.75 -9.26
C PRO A 18 -27.43 -2.47 -7.75
N ARG A 19 -26.23 -2.45 -7.14
CA ARG A 19 -25.94 -2.03 -5.75
C ARG A 19 -26.39 -2.92 -4.58
N ALA A 20 -26.49 -4.24 -4.76
CA ALA A 20 -26.20 -5.13 -3.62
C ALA A 20 -24.69 -5.30 -3.54
N SER A 21 -24.02 -4.50 -2.69
CA SER A 21 -22.63 -4.75 -2.31
C SER A 21 -22.51 -6.23 -1.96
N ALA A 22 -21.61 -6.97 -2.61
CA ALA A 22 -21.16 -8.24 -2.07
C ALA A 22 -20.33 -7.93 -0.82
N ARG A 23 -21.00 -7.44 0.24
CA ARG A 23 -20.51 -7.50 1.61
C ARG A 23 -20.50 -8.99 1.92
N THR A 24 -19.46 -9.67 1.48
CA THR A 24 -19.01 -10.87 2.17
C THR A 24 -18.67 -10.36 3.56
N ALA A 25 -19.58 -10.62 4.50
CA ALA A 25 -19.40 -10.34 5.91
C ALA A 25 -18.35 -11.32 6.46
N SER A 26 -17.13 -11.27 5.94
CA SER A 26 -15.98 -11.77 6.68
C SER A 26 -15.70 -10.73 7.75
N SER A 27 -15.74 -11.12 9.02
CA SER A 27 -15.14 -10.31 10.07
C SER A 27 -13.69 -10.03 9.71
N ASN A 28 -13.13 -8.89 10.16
CA ASN A 28 -11.75 -8.55 9.89
C ASN A 28 -10.79 -9.69 10.31
N GLY A 29 -11.12 -10.45 11.37
CA GLY A 29 -10.38 -11.63 11.82
C GLY A 29 -10.36 -12.79 10.82
N GLN A 30 -11.45 -13.04 10.08
CA GLN A 30 -11.42 -14.01 8.97
C GLN A 30 -10.54 -13.52 7.82
N SER A 31 -10.61 -12.22 7.49
CA SER A 31 -9.74 -11.60 6.49
C SER A 31 -8.25 -11.71 6.86
N VAL A 32 -7.90 -11.57 8.14
CA VAL A 32 -6.53 -11.79 8.65
C VAL A 32 -6.11 -13.25 8.48
N GLY A 33 -6.95 -14.21 8.87
CA GLY A 33 -6.64 -15.64 8.74
C GLY A 33 -6.35 -16.07 7.31
N TYR A 34 -7.25 -15.73 6.36
CA TYR A 34 -7.05 -16.04 4.94
C TYR A 34 -5.80 -15.36 4.37
N ARG A 35 -5.48 -14.15 4.84
CA ARG A 35 -4.29 -13.42 4.38
C ARG A 35 -3.00 -14.00 4.93
N GLN A 36 -2.99 -14.44 6.18
CA GLN A 36 -1.83 -15.09 6.77
C GLN A 36 -1.52 -16.40 6.03
N ALA A 37 -2.55 -17.20 5.68
CA ALA A 37 -2.40 -18.38 4.86
C ALA A 37 -1.83 -18.07 3.47
N GLY A 38 -2.35 -17.02 2.80
CA GLY A 38 -1.86 -16.57 1.49
C GLY A 38 -0.41 -16.08 1.50
N LEU A 39 -0.02 -15.29 2.50
CA LEU A 39 1.36 -14.84 2.68
C LEU A 39 2.30 -16.00 2.96
N ALA A 40 1.89 -16.95 3.81
CA ALA A 40 2.69 -18.13 4.09
C ALA A 40 2.85 -19.03 2.86
N ALA A 41 1.79 -19.19 2.05
CA ALA A 41 1.86 -19.90 0.78
C ALA A 41 2.82 -19.22 -0.21
N HIS A 42 2.82 -17.88 -0.25
CA HIS A 42 3.79 -17.14 -1.05
C HIS A 42 5.24 -17.38 -0.59
N GLY A 43 5.49 -17.32 0.72
CA GLY A 43 6.80 -17.61 1.30
C GLY A 43 7.29 -19.04 1.05
N ARG A 44 6.38 -20.00 0.85
CA ARG A 44 6.68 -21.40 0.50
C ARG A 44 6.76 -21.66 -1.01
N GLY A 45 6.65 -20.63 -1.86
CA GLY A 45 6.68 -20.81 -3.33
C GLY A 45 5.43 -21.50 -3.90
N GLN A 46 4.33 -21.53 -3.15
CA GLN A 46 3.07 -22.18 -3.55
C GLN A 46 2.13 -21.24 -4.33
N VAL A 47 2.64 -20.10 -4.80
CA VAL A 47 1.85 -19.13 -5.57
C VAL A 47 2.67 -18.66 -6.76
N VAL A 48 1.99 -18.45 -7.88
CA VAL A 48 2.53 -17.76 -9.05
C VAL A 48 2.00 -16.34 -8.99
N LEU A 49 2.90 -15.37 -8.81
CA LEU A 49 2.54 -13.95 -8.68
C LEU A 49 3.49 -13.11 -9.56
N PRO A 50 3.21 -12.99 -10.88
CA PRO A 50 4.00 -12.13 -11.75
C PRO A 50 3.92 -10.66 -11.31
N PRO A 51 4.86 -9.81 -11.76
CA PRO A 51 4.77 -8.37 -11.55
C PRO A 51 3.43 -7.82 -12.04
N LYS A 52 2.87 -6.85 -11.32
CA LYS A 52 1.64 -6.17 -11.73
C LYS A 52 1.84 -5.46 -13.08
N GLY A 53 0.85 -5.58 -13.96
CA GLY A 53 0.77 -4.79 -15.18
C GLY A 53 0.19 -3.41 -14.89
N HIS A 54 0.60 -2.42 -15.68
CA HIS A 54 0.08 -1.06 -15.62
C HIS A 54 -0.46 -0.66 -16.99
N ILE A 55 -1.69 -0.15 -17.03
CA ILE A 55 -2.17 0.60 -18.19
C ILE A 55 -2.04 2.07 -17.85
N HIS A 56 -1.11 2.72 -18.54
CA HIS A 56 -0.97 4.17 -18.50
C HIS A 56 -1.95 4.77 -19.48
N LEU A 57 -2.86 5.57 -18.94
CA LEU A 57 -3.74 6.39 -19.75
C LEU A 57 -3.08 7.73 -20.04
N ASP A 58 -3.63 8.43 -21.02
CA ASP A 58 -3.31 9.82 -21.29
C ASP A 58 -3.49 10.68 -20.03
N ASP A 59 -2.65 11.70 -19.87
CA ASP A 59 -2.60 12.54 -18.67
C ASP A 59 -3.95 13.23 -18.39
N ARG A 60 -4.86 13.40 -19.38
CA ARG A 60 -6.21 13.95 -19.17
C ARG A 60 -7.04 13.20 -18.13
N TYR A 61 -6.78 11.92 -17.90
CA TYR A 61 -7.60 11.09 -17.02
C TYR A 61 -7.14 11.09 -15.55
N HIS A 62 -5.95 11.63 -15.24
CA HIS A 62 -5.37 11.69 -13.88
C HIS A 62 -5.50 10.38 -13.07
N GLY A 63 -5.42 9.24 -13.75
CA GLY A 63 -5.61 7.91 -13.16
C GLY A 63 -4.93 6.84 -14.00
N HIS A 64 -4.86 5.64 -13.44
CA HIS A 64 -4.25 4.50 -14.12
C HIS A 64 -4.94 3.19 -13.71
N PHE A 65 -4.75 2.15 -14.51
CA PHE A 65 -5.20 0.81 -14.16
C PHE A 65 -4.02 -0.07 -13.78
N ASN A 66 -4.20 -0.87 -12.73
CA ASN A 66 -3.29 -1.95 -12.37
C ASN A 66 -3.96 -3.30 -12.64
N ILE A 67 -3.20 -4.21 -13.25
CA ILE A 67 -3.61 -5.58 -13.53
C ILE A 67 -2.76 -6.49 -12.66
N LEU A 68 -3.38 -7.11 -11.66
CA LEU A 68 -2.73 -8.02 -10.75
C LEU A 68 -3.17 -9.43 -11.10
N MET A 69 -2.24 -10.26 -11.52
CA MET A 69 -2.48 -11.65 -11.92
C MET A 69 -1.86 -12.57 -10.89
N GLY A 70 -2.46 -13.75 -10.68
CA GLY A 70 -1.79 -14.79 -9.93
C GLY A 70 -2.56 -16.09 -9.86
N TRP A 71 -1.89 -17.12 -9.40
CA TRP A 71 -2.46 -18.42 -9.05
C TRP A 71 -1.95 -18.84 -7.69
N ALA A 72 -2.78 -19.49 -6.89
CA ALA A 72 -2.42 -19.95 -5.55
C ALA A 72 -2.79 -21.42 -5.37
N ALA A 73 -1.78 -22.27 -5.18
CA ALA A 73 -1.96 -23.71 -5.00
C ALA A 73 -2.93 -24.10 -3.87
N PRO A 74 -2.94 -23.43 -2.69
CA PRO A 74 -3.82 -23.84 -1.59
C PRO A 74 -5.32 -23.73 -1.88
N ILE A 75 -5.70 -22.88 -2.83
CA ILE A 75 -7.10 -22.73 -3.26
C ILE A 75 -7.31 -23.23 -4.69
N ASP A 76 -6.25 -23.67 -5.36
CA ASP A 76 -6.21 -24.13 -6.75
C ASP A 76 -7.00 -23.25 -7.73
N LEU A 77 -6.83 -21.93 -7.64
CA LEU A 77 -7.50 -20.96 -8.51
C LEU A 77 -6.50 -19.96 -9.08
N ALA A 78 -6.66 -19.68 -10.37
CA ALA A 78 -6.02 -18.56 -11.04
C ALA A 78 -6.95 -17.34 -10.98
N GLY A 79 -6.39 -16.14 -11.00
CA GLY A 79 -7.21 -14.93 -10.94
C GLY A 79 -6.52 -13.69 -11.47
N VAL A 80 -7.35 -12.75 -11.92
CA VAL A 80 -6.94 -11.43 -12.38
C VAL A 80 -7.78 -10.38 -11.68
N LYS A 81 -7.12 -9.48 -10.95
CA LYS A 81 -7.72 -8.27 -10.38
C LYS A 81 -7.35 -7.07 -11.23
N VAL A 82 -8.35 -6.39 -11.76
CA VAL A 82 -8.21 -5.09 -12.42
C VAL A 82 -8.66 -4.02 -11.46
N ILE A 83 -7.82 -3.02 -11.21
CA ILE A 83 -8.12 -1.91 -10.30
C ILE A 83 -7.81 -0.59 -10.99
N GLY A 84 -8.77 0.32 -10.97
CA GLY A 84 -8.58 1.71 -11.36
C GLY A 84 -8.24 2.56 -10.14
N ASP A 85 -7.12 3.26 -10.17
CA ASP A 85 -6.72 4.21 -9.14
C ASP A 85 -6.86 5.65 -9.67
N TYR A 86 -7.82 6.36 -9.09
CA TYR A 86 -8.24 7.70 -9.47
C TYR A 86 -8.31 8.60 -8.23
N LEU A 87 -7.27 9.42 -8.05
CA LEU A 87 -7.19 10.32 -6.90
C LEU A 87 -8.32 11.34 -6.87
N ASP A 88 -8.84 11.76 -8.02
CA ASP A 88 -9.88 12.78 -8.12
C ASP A 88 -11.31 12.23 -7.92
N ASN A 89 -11.47 10.92 -7.73
CA ASN A 89 -12.80 10.30 -7.52
C ASN A 89 -13.57 10.86 -6.32
N TYR A 90 -12.88 11.44 -5.35
CA TYR A 90 -13.55 12.10 -4.23
C TYR A 90 -14.45 13.28 -4.66
N ARG A 91 -14.16 13.92 -5.79
CA ARG A 91 -14.98 15.01 -6.34
C ARG A 91 -16.36 14.51 -6.80
N TYR A 92 -16.45 13.22 -7.12
CA TYR A 92 -17.66 12.54 -7.56
C TYR A 92 -18.30 11.68 -6.47
N GLY A 93 -17.80 11.74 -5.23
CA GLY A 93 -18.26 10.88 -4.13
C GLY A 93 -17.95 9.39 -4.33
N LEU A 94 -16.97 9.06 -5.18
CA LEU A 94 -16.55 7.68 -5.46
C LEU A 94 -15.28 7.31 -4.66
N PRO A 95 -15.06 6.01 -4.38
CA PRO A 95 -13.79 5.53 -3.85
C PRO A 95 -12.62 5.84 -4.80
N SER A 96 -11.43 6.11 -4.24
CA SER A 96 -10.22 6.34 -5.04
C SER A 96 -9.79 5.09 -5.82
N GLU A 97 -10.06 3.91 -5.27
CA GLU A 97 -9.76 2.63 -5.87
C GLU A 97 -11.06 1.89 -6.15
N ILE A 98 -11.26 1.45 -7.38
CA ILE A 98 -12.40 0.62 -7.78
C ILE A 98 -11.84 -0.62 -8.47
N ALA A 99 -12.27 -1.80 -8.04
CA ALA A 99 -11.66 -3.04 -8.50
C ALA A 99 -12.67 -4.13 -8.85
N MET A 100 -12.30 -4.96 -9.81
CA MET A 100 -12.98 -6.20 -10.18
C MET A 100 -12.00 -7.36 -10.09
N LEU A 101 -12.46 -8.49 -9.56
CA LEU A 101 -11.70 -9.73 -9.51
C LEU A 101 -12.41 -10.80 -10.34
N THR A 102 -11.63 -11.47 -11.18
CA THR A 102 -12.04 -12.65 -11.92
C THR A 102 -11.21 -13.84 -11.44
N LEU A 103 -11.86 -14.99 -11.25
CA LEU A 103 -11.23 -16.25 -10.84
C LEU A 103 -11.51 -17.31 -11.91
N TYR A 104 -10.55 -18.20 -12.14
CA TYR A 104 -10.56 -19.20 -13.19
C TYR A 104 -10.09 -20.55 -12.64
N ASP A 105 -10.70 -21.62 -13.14
CA ASP A 105 -10.21 -22.98 -12.93
C ASP A 105 -8.92 -23.18 -13.76
N PRO A 106 -7.76 -23.47 -13.13
CA PRO A 106 -6.50 -23.62 -13.83
C PRO A 106 -6.46 -24.83 -14.77
N ARG A 107 -7.36 -25.82 -14.61
CA ARG A 107 -7.42 -27.03 -15.44
C ARG A 107 -8.14 -26.82 -16.76
N THR A 108 -9.15 -25.95 -16.77
CA THR A 108 -10.06 -25.76 -17.91
C THR A 108 -10.05 -24.34 -18.47
N GLY A 109 -9.55 -23.37 -17.72
CA GLY A 109 -9.64 -21.94 -18.06
C GLY A 109 -11.04 -21.34 -17.90
N VAL A 110 -12.03 -22.13 -17.46
CA VAL A 110 -13.41 -21.66 -17.29
C VAL A 110 -13.46 -20.65 -16.13
N PRO A 111 -14.11 -19.48 -16.32
CA PRO A 111 -14.24 -18.51 -15.22
C PRO A 111 -15.10 -19.12 -14.11
N ALA A 112 -14.54 -19.20 -12.91
CA ALA A 112 -15.22 -19.68 -11.71
C ALA A 112 -16.06 -18.58 -11.07
N ALA A 113 -15.55 -17.33 -11.06
CA ALA A 113 -16.24 -16.20 -10.49
C ALA A 113 -15.85 -14.86 -11.10
N ILE A 114 -16.79 -13.92 -11.10
CA ILE A 114 -16.55 -12.49 -11.34
C ILE A 114 -17.20 -11.72 -10.20
N MET A 115 -16.43 -10.86 -9.53
CA MET A 115 -16.91 -10.11 -8.37
C MET A 115 -16.31 -8.71 -8.24
N ASP A 116 -17.06 -7.82 -7.58
CA ASP A 116 -16.50 -6.55 -7.09
C ASP A 116 -15.42 -6.84 -6.05
N ALA A 117 -14.31 -6.13 -6.16
CA ALA A 117 -13.15 -6.27 -5.29
C ALA A 117 -12.74 -4.93 -4.65
N THR A 118 -13.63 -3.95 -4.64
CA THR A 118 -13.38 -2.60 -4.11
C THR A 118 -13.20 -2.65 -2.60
N ASP A 119 -14.21 -3.17 -1.89
CA ASP A 119 -14.15 -3.37 -0.44
C ASP A 119 -13.09 -4.41 -0.06
N LEU A 120 -12.94 -5.46 -0.87
CA LEU A 120 -11.92 -6.49 -0.69
C LEU A 120 -10.51 -5.87 -0.74
N THR A 121 -10.26 -4.92 -1.63
CA THR A 121 -8.97 -4.20 -1.71
C THR A 121 -8.71 -3.40 -0.45
N THR A 122 -9.74 -2.77 0.12
CA THR A 122 -9.60 -1.99 1.36
C THR A 122 -9.31 -2.89 2.56
N GLN A 123 -10.13 -3.92 2.76
CA GLN A 123 -10.00 -4.85 3.89
C GLN A 123 -8.68 -5.62 3.83
N ARG A 124 -8.30 -6.13 2.66
CA ARG A 124 -7.08 -6.92 2.53
C ARG A 124 -5.80 -6.13 2.78
N THR A 125 -5.80 -4.85 2.41
CA THR A 125 -4.65 -3.98 2.64
C THR A 125 -4.48 -3.75 4.14
N GLY A 126 -5.58 -3.45 4.85
CA GLY A 126 -5.56 -3.37 6.31
C GLY A 126 -5.11 -4.67 6.99
N ALA A 127 -5.60 -5.82 6.51
CA ALA A 127 -5.20 -7.12 7.06
C ALA A 127 -3.70 -7.41 6.90
N VAL A 128 -3.10 -7.08 5.74
CA VAL A 128 -1.64 -7.27 5.54
C VAL A 128 -0.84 -6.34 6.46
N THR A 129 -1.27 -5.09 6.63
CA THR A 129 -0.68 -4.15 7.61
C THR A 129 -0.73 -4.70 9.03
N GLY A 130 -1.89 -5.23 9.44
CA GLY A 130 -2.07 -5.86 10.74
C GLY A 130 -1.18 -7.09 10.94
N ILE A 131 -1.08 -7.96 9.93
CA ILE A 131 -0.18 -9.13 9.97
C ILE A 131 1.29 -8.71 10.06
N GLY A 132 1.68 -7.68 9.31
CA GLY A 132 3.02 -7.09 9.39
C GLY A 132 3.35 -6.64 10.82
N ALA A 133 2.44 -5.88 11.42
CA ALA A 133 2.56 -5.46 12.81
C ALA A 133 2.57 -6.66 13.76
N LYS A 134 1.73 -7.68 13.58
CA LYS A 134 1.67 -8.87 14.45
C LYS A 134 3.03 -9.58 14.58
N HIS A 135 3.84 -9.56 13.52
CA HIS A 135 5.14 -10.23 13.52
C HIS A 135 6.33 -9.31 13.78
N LEU A 136 6.18 -8.00 13.62
CA LEU A 136 7.30 -7.04 13.62
C LEU A 136 7.13 -5.87 14.60
N ALA A 137 5.94 -5.67 15.16
CA ALA A 137 5.67 -4.66 16.17
C ALA A 137 6.18 -5.12 17.55
N PRO A 138 6.39 -4.18 18.50
CA PRO A 138 6.66 -4.54 19.88
C PRO A 138 5.53 -5.42 20.46
N PRO A 139 5.79 -6.25 21.49
CA PRO A 139 4.85 -7.28 21.96
C PRO A 139 3.48 -6.77 22.45
N SER A 140 3.36 -5.49 22.80
CA SER A 140 2.11 -4.90 23.32
C SER A 140 2.01 -3.43 22.91
N PRO A 141 1.80 -3.15 21.61
CA PRO A 141 1.71 -1.78 21.13
C PRO A 141 0.41 -1.15 21.66
N ARG A 142 0.51 0.06 22.23
CA ARG A 142 -0.62 0.82 22.81
C ARG A 142 -0.95 2.07 22.01
N VAL A 143 0.03 2.65 21.30
CA VAL A 143 -0.14 3.92 20.58
C VAL A 143 0.11 3.74 19.09
N VAL A 144 -0.84 4.20 18.26
CA VAL A 144 -0.73 4.17 16.79
C VAL A 144 -0.68 5.59 16.22
N GLY A 145 0.39 5.89 15.49
CA GLY A 145 0.49 7.05 14.62
C GLY A 145 0.02 6.72 13.20
N HIS A 146 -0.97 7.45 12.68
CA HIS A 146 -1.51 7.22 11.34
C HIS A 146 -1.41 8.48 10.48
N ILE A 147 -0.69 8.36 9.36
CA ILE A 147 -0.42 9.48 8.45
C ILE A 147 -1.20 9.26 7.15
N GLY A 148 -2.15 10.15 6.89
CA GLY A 148 -3.14 10.04 5.82
C GLY A 148 -4.51 9.62 6.38
N ALA A 149 -5.58 10.17 5.80
CA ALA A 149 -6.94 10.01 6.34
C ALA A 149 -7.96 9.57 5.27
N ARG A 150 -7.51 9.00 4.15
CA ARG A 150 -8.38 8.60 3.02
C ARG A 150 -8.12 7.15 2.60
N GLY A 151 -8.94 6.66 1.66
CA GLY A 151 -8.78 5.33 1.08
C GLY A 151 -8.86 4.24 2.13
N THR A 152 -7.77 3.49 2.28
CA THR A 152 -7.69 2.32 3.17
C THR A 152 -7.42 2.65 4.63
N ALA A 153 -7.27 3.94 5.00
CA ALA A 153 -6.96 4.39 6.37
C ALA A 153 -7.81 3.74 7.46
N PHE A 154 -9.13 3.81 7.34
CA PHE A 154 -10.02 3.24 8.34
C PHE A 154 -9.86 1.72 8.48
N ALA A 155 -9.66 0.98 7.38
CA ALA A 155 -9.51 -0.47 7.43
C ALA A 155 -8.17 -0.90 8.04
N ASN A 156 -7.11 -0.11 7.87
CA ASN A 156 -5.84 -0.35 8.55
C ASN A 156 -5.98 -0.16 10.07
N LEU A 157 -6.59 0.94 10.48
CA LEU A 157 -6.86 1.19 11.90
C LEU A 157 -7.77 0.12 12.51
N ALA A 158 -8.84 -0.28 11.80
CA ALA A 158 -9.72 -1.35 12.25
C ALA A 158 -9.02 -2.70 12.37
N ALA A 159 -8.12 -3.04 11.44
CA ALA A 159 -7.34 -4.28 11.52
C ALA A 159 -6.32 -4.25 12.67
N LEU A 160 -5.68 -3.11 12.92
CA LEU A 160 -4.77 -2.95 14.06
C LEU A 160 -5.51 -3.03 15.40
N SER A 161 -6.64 -2.35 15.53
CA SER A 161 -7.46 -2.38 16.75
C SER A 161 -8.13 -3.73 17.03
N GLU A 162 -8.28 -4.59 16.03
CA GLU A 162 -8.74 -5.97 16.25
C GLU A 162 -7.61 -6.89 16.72
N LEU A 163 -6.37 -6.65 16.28
CA LEU A 163 -5.22 -7.48 16.62
C LEU A 163 -4.52 -7.07 17.92
N PHE A 164 -4.68 -5.81 18.34
CA PHE A 164 -3.99 -5.23 19.48
C PHE A 164 -4.93 -4.39 20.34
N GLU A 165 -4.66 -4.38 21.64
CA GLU A 165 -5.31 -3.46 22.58
C GLU A 165 -4.69 -2.06 22.48
N ILE A 166 -5.22 -1.24 21.55
CA ILE A 166 -4.75 0.12 21.30
C ILE A 166 -5.44 1.12 22.26
N ASP A 167 -4.65 1.90 22.98
CA ASP A 167 -5.12 2.94 23.90
C ASP A 167 -5.37 4.27 23.19
N GLU A 168 -4.55 4.61 22.18
CA GLU A 168 -4.62 5.89 21.47
C GLU A 168 -4.23 5.76 19.99
N ILE A 169 -5.03 6.39 19.12
CA ILE A 169 -4.74 6.57 17.69
C ILE A 169 -4.58 8.06 17.39
N ARG A 170 -3.44 8.46 16.84
CA ARG A 170 -3.13 9.84 16.45
C ARG A 170 -3.11 9.96 14.93
N ILE A 171 -3.97 10.81 14.37
CA ILE A 171 -4.20 10.90 12.93
C ILE A 171 -3.73 12.26 12.41
N SER A 172 -2.78 12.23 11.48
CA SER A 172 -2.30 13.42 10.77
C SER A 172 -2.61 13.34 9.28
N SER A 173 -3.04 14.45 8.68
CA SER A 173 -3.20 14.56 7.23
C SER A 173 -3.16 16.02 6.81
N LYS A 174 -2.90 16.30 5.52
CA LYS A 174 -2.84 17.67 4.98
C LYS A 174 -4.15 18.46 5.17
N ARG A 175 -5.31 17.79 5.18
CA ARG A 175 -6.63 18.44 5.29
C ARG A 175 -7.24 18.15 6.66
N GLY A 176 -7.40 19.20 7.48
CA GLY A 176 -7.94 19.11 8.85
C GLY A 176 -9.28 18.38 8.93
N GLU A 177 -10.21 18.72 8.04
CA GLU A 177 -11.53 18.09 7.95
C GLU A 177 -11.46 16.57 7.77
N THR A 178 -10.53 16.08 6.93
CA THR A 178 -10.42 14.64 6.65
C THR A 178 -9.84 13.86 7.82
N ARG A 179 -8.86 14.41 8.54
CA ARG A 179 -8.31 13.75 9.74
C ARG A 179 -9.31 13.77 10.90
N GLU A 180 -10.09 14.83 11.06
CA GLU A 180 -11.13 14.88 12.09
C GLU A 180 -12.25 13.89 11.79
N ALA A 181 -12.73 13.83 10.55
CA ALA A 181 -13.75 12.87 10.14
C ALA A 181 -13.31 11.42 10.36
N LEU A 182 -12.03 11.11 10.09
CA LEU A 182 -11.49 9.77 10.37
C LEU A 182 -11.38 9.51 11.88
N ALA A 183 -10.90 10.48 12.67
CA ALA A 183 -10.81 10.34 14.12
C ALA A 183 -12.19 10.10 14.74
N GLN A 184 -13.21 10.86 14.34
CA GLN A 184 -14.59 10.64 14.77
C GLN A 184 -15.07 9.24 14.39
N LYS A 185 -14.86 8.82 13.14
CA LYS A 185 -15.25 7.49 12.68
C LYS A 185 -14.58 6.36 13.48
N VAL A 186 -13.32 6.53 13.89
CA VAL A 186 -12.60 5.58 14.74
C VAL A 186 -13.22 5.53 16.13
N ARG A 187 -13.49 6.68 16.75
CA ARG A 187 -14.19 6.74 18.05
C ARG A 187 -15.54 6.02 17.99
N ASP A 188 -16.34 6.31 16.97
CA ASP A 188 -17.71 5.78 16.85
C ASP A 188 -17.76 4.28 16.54
N ARG A 189 -16.83 3.78 15.72
CA ARG A 189 -16.90 2.41 15.19
C ARG A 189 -15.99 1.41 15.92
N LEU A 190 -14.89 1.89 16.49
CA LEU A 190 -13.90 1.04 17.15
C LEU A 190 -13.87 1.25 18.67
N GLY A 191 -14.45 2.34 19.19
CA GLY A 191 -14.44 2.65 20.62
C GLY A 191 -13.04 3.04 21.16
N VAL A 192 -12.07 3.27 20.26
CA VAL A 192 -10.69 3.63 20.63
C VAL A 192 -10.55 5.15 20.70
N ARG A 193 -9.76 5.65 21.67
CA ARG A 193 -9.41 7.07 21.76
C ARG A 193 -8.66 7.50 20.50
N ALA A 194 -9.26 8.38 19.70
CA ALA A 194 -8.62 8.90 18.49
C ALA A 194 -8.52 10.43 18.52
N ARG A 195 -7.32 10.95 18.19
CA ARG A 195 -7.01 12.37 18.13
C ARG A 195 -6.58 12.80 16.73
N SER A 196 -7.17 13.89 16.26
CA SER A 196 -6.73 14.62 15.08
C SER A 196 -5.58 15.55 15.49
N VAL A 197 -4.40 15.35 14.91
CA VAL A 197 -3.19 16.09 15.26
C VAL A 197 -2.69 16.94 14.09
N ALA A 198 -2.08 18.08 14.41
CA ALA A 198 -1.79 19.12 13.43
C ALA A 198 -0.63 18.73 12.49
N THR A 199 0.39 18.07 13.04
CA THR A 199 1.65 17.76 12.38
C THR A 199 1.90 16.26 12.30
N ILE A 200 2.90 15.84 11.51
CA ILE A 200 3.27 14.43 11.40
C ILE A 200 4.05 14.01 12.65
N GLU A 201 4.91 14.90 13.13
CA GLU A 201 5.73 14.75 14.33
C GLU A 201 4.89 14.44 15.55
N GLU A 202 3.75 15.12 15.72
CA GLU A 202 2.82 14.87 16.82
C GLU A 202 2.15 13.49 16.72
N ALA A 203 1.89 13.01 15.50
CA ALA A 203 1.32 11.67 15.30
C ALA A 203 2.32 10.56 15.61
N VAL A 204 3.62 10.79 15.36
CA VAL A 204 4.67 9.77 15.40
C VAL A 204 5.36 9.70 16.76
N ARG A 205 5.55 10.83 17.44
CA ARG A 205 6.30 10.90 18.71
C ARG A 205 5.75 9.93 19.75
N GLY A 206 6.57 8.99 20.23
CA GLY A 206 6.15 7.96 21.19
C GLY A 206 5.02 7.03 20.71
N ALA A 207 4.84 6.85 19.40
CA ALA A 207 3.93 5.84 18.84
C ALA A 207 4.65 4.50 18.65
N ASP A 208 4.01 3.39 19.04
CA ASP A 208 4.59 2.05 18.87
C ASP A 208 4.49 1.56 17.42
N ILE A 209 3.39 1.90 16.76
CA ILE A 209 3.14 1.58 15.35
C ILE A 209 2.87 2.87 14.57
N VAL A 210 3.59 3.07 13.49
CA VAL A 210 3.41 4.18 12.56
C VAL A 210 2.97 3.65 11.21
N THR A 211 1.80 4.05 10.74
CA THR A 211 1.27 3.63 9.44
C THR A 211 1.16 4.82 8.49
N THR A 212 1.73 4.71 7.29
CA THR A 212 1.70 5.76 6.26
C THR A 212 0.84 5.36 5.07
N ILE A 213 -0.23 6.12 4.83
CA ILE A 213 -1.19 5.93 3.75
C ILE A 213 -1.42 7.26 3.04
N THR A 214 -0.39 7.71 2.32
CA THR A 214 -0.41 8.96 1.56
C THR A 214 -0.27 8.68 0.08
N ALA A 215 -0.93 9.51 -0.74
CA ALA A 215 -0.79 9.53 -2.19
C ALA A 215 0.21 10.62 -2.60
N ASP A 216 1.36 10.70 -1.92
CA ASP A 216 2.36 11.71 -2.24
C ASP A 216 3.14 11.32 -3.49
N LYS A 217 2.81 11.96 -4.62
CA LYS A 217 3.49 11.78 -5.90
C LYS A 217 4.79 12.58 -6.02
N GLN A 218 5.10 13.44 -5.05
CA GLN A 218 6.24 14.36 -5.06
C GLN A 218 7.48 13.77 -4.37
N LEU A 219 7.46 12.49 -3.97
CA LEU A 219 8.55 11.83 -3.24
C LEU A 219 8.98 12.62 -1.98
N ALA A 220 8.03 13.31 -1.35
CA ALA A 220 8.32 14.07 -0.14
C ALA A 220 8.73 13.13 0.99
N THR A 221 9.75 13.53 1.75
CA THR A 221 10.14 12.83 2.99
C THR A 221 9.04 13.03 4.03
N ILE A 222 8.28 11.98 4.30
CA ILE A 222 7.16 12.00 5.27
C ILE A 222 7.67 11.77 6.69
N ILE A 223 8.60 10.83 6.86
CA ILE A 223 9.22 10.49 8.14
C ILE A 223 10.70 10.85 8.05
N THR A 224 11.19 11.65 8.99
CA THR A 224 12.62 11.98 9.11
C THR A 224 13.27 11.10 10.18
N PRO A 225 14.60 10.87 10.12
CA PRO A 225 15.30 10.05 11.11
C PRO A 225 15.11 10.51 12.57
N GLN A 226 14.89 11.81 12.79
CA GLN A 226 14.69 12.39 14.13
C GLN A 226 13.33 12.02 14.74
N MET A 227 12.38 11.56 13.91
CA MET A 227 11.08 11.09 14.38
C MET A 227 11.09 9.61 14.77
N VAL A 228 12.18 8.88 14.48
CA VAL A 228 12.25 7.44 14.72
C VAL A 228 12.84 7.17 16.10
N GLU A 229 12.09 6.47 16.94
CA GLU A 229 12.52 6.04 18.26
C GLU A 229 12.76 4.51 18.25
N PRO A 230 13.66 3.98 19.12
CA PRO A 230 13.89 2.55 19.23
C PRO A 230 12.62 1.78 19.59
N GLY A 231 12.36 0.66 18.92
CA GLY A 231 11.20 -0.20 19.17
C GLY A 231 9.95 0.15 18.34
N MET A 232 9.96 1.25 17.59
CA MET A 232 8.87 1.61 16.68
C MET A 232 8.77 0.66 15.48
N HIS A 233 7.54 0.33 15.09
CA HIS A 233 7.25 -0.42 13.88
C HIS A 233 6.58 0.46 12.82
N PHE A 234 7.06 0.37 11.57
CA PHE A 234 6.57 1.19 10.47
C PHE A 234 5.88 0.34 9.39
N ASN A 235 4.67 0.74 9.03
CA ASN A 235 3.91 0.23 7.90
C ASN A 235 3.87 1.26 6.77
N GLY A 236 4.61 1.00 5.70
CA GLY A 236 4.58 1.80 4.46
C GLY A 236 3.57 1.23 3.47
N VAL A 237 2.35 1.76 3.46
CA VAL A 237 1.25 1.26 2.61
C VAL A 237 1.02 2.17 1.39
N GLY A 238 1.26 3.48 1.54
CA GLY A 238 1.17 4.45 0.45
C GLY A 238 2.36 4.43 -0.52
N GLY A 239 2.28 5.26 -1.57
CA GLY A 239 3.40 5.46 -2.50
C GLY A 239 3.44 4.50 -3.69
N ASP A 240 2.30 3.93 -4.11
CA ASP A 240 2.23 3.20 -5.36
C ASP A 240 2.38 4.16 -6.55
N CYS A 241 3.63 4.46 -6.90
CA CYS A 241 3.96 5.24 -8.08
C CYS A 241 4.15 4.27 -9.24
N PRO A 242 3.37 4.37 -10.32
CA PRO A 242 3.69 3.69 -11.56
C PRO A 242 5.09 4.15 -11.94
N ALA A 243 6.05 3.24 -12.00
CA ALA A 243 7.44 3.58 -12.26
C ALA A 243 7.55 4.26 -13.64
N ARG A 244 7.49 5.60 -13.67
CA ARG A 244 8.13 6.35 -14.76
C ARG A 244 9.63 6.08 -14.60
N PRO A 245 10.37 5.76 -15.69
CA PRO A 245 11.81 5.51 -15.63
C PRO A 245 12.62 6.63 -14.96
N SER A 246 12.06 7.85 -14.86
CA SER A 246 12.65 9.00 -14.18
C SER A 246 12.51 9.02 -12.65
N CYS A 247 11.76 8.08 -12.03
CA CYS A 247 11.35 8.17 -10.62
C CYS A 247 12.07 7.21 -9.65
N MET A 248 13.12 6.49 -10.07
CA MET A 248 13.96 5.69 -9.18
C MET A 248 15.18 6.53 -8.75
N PRO A 249 15.29 6.99 -7.48
CA PRO A 249 15.79 6.11 -6.40
C PRO A 249 15.27 6.38 -4.96
N THR A 250 14.29 7.26 -4.73
CA THR A 250 13.99 7.74 -3.36
C THR A 250 13.00 6.89 -2.55
N CYS A 251 12.28 5.96 -3.20
CA CYS A 251 11.30 5.10 -2.52
C CYS A 251 11.94 4.14 -1.49
N CYS A 252 13.26 3.92 -1.55
CA CYS A 252 13.98 2.98 -0.70
C CYS A 252 14.43 3.50 0.67
N ALA A 253 14.18 4.76 1.05
CA ALA A 253 14.73 5.32 2.29
C ALA A 253 14.20 4.66 3.59
N LEU A 254 13.09 3.92 3.54
CA LEU A 254 12.54 3.17 4.69
C LEU A 254 12.95 1.68 4.74
N ARG A 255 13.73 1.17 3.78
CA ARG A 255 14.13 -0.25 3.73
C ARG A 255 15.36 -0.62 4.57
N ALA A 256 15.97 0.32 5.30
CA ALA A 256 17.27 0.12 5.94
C ALA A 256 17.29 0.46 7.44
N CYS A 257 16.28 0.05 8.21
CA CYS A 257 16.35 0.14 9.69
C CYS A 257 15.89 -1.11 10.45
N SER A 258 15.63 -2.23 9.78
CA SER A 258 15.40 -3.52 10.43
C SER A 258 16.58 -4.47 10.25
N SER A 259 17.72 -4.15 10.87
CA SER A 259 18.74 -5.14 11.21
C SER A 259 19.65 -4.58 12.30
N SER A 260 19.25 -4.76 13.55
CA SER A 260 20.17 -4.67 14.67
C SER A 260 21.18 -5.82 14.58
N THR A 261 22.46 -5.45 14.65
CA THR A 261 23.57 -6.28 15.14
C THR A 261 23.99 -7.52 14.34
N SER A 262 24.84 -7.31 13.32
CA SER A 262 26.16 -7.97 13.37
C SER A 262 27.22 -7.07 12.72
N ARG A 263 28.23 -6.68 13.48
CA ARG A 263 29.47 -6.09 12.95
C ARG A 263 30.20 -7.17 12.16
N ARG A 264 29.96 -7.30 10.86
CA ARG A 264 30.87 -7.99 9.95
C ARG A 264 31.04 -7.18 8.67
N ARG A 265 32.23 -6.59 8.57
CA ARG A 265 32.95 -6.09 7.38
C ARG A 265 32.09 -5.85 6.14
N ALA A 266 31.80 -4.58 5.86
CA ALA A 266 31.43 -4.13 4.52
C ALA A 266 32.59 -4.40 3.56
N SER A 267 32.55 -5.53 2.83
CA SER A 267 33.36 -5.72 1.64
C SER A 267 32.73 -4.90 0.51
N LYS A 268 33.52 -3.96 -0.02
CA LYS A 268 33.18 -3.07 -1.13
C LYS A 268 32.57 -3.86 -2.29
N ALA A 269 31.31 -3.58 -2.64
CA ALA A 269 30.74 -4.02 -3.91
C ALA A 269 31.22 -3.08 -5.03
N THR A 270 32.11 -3.58 -5.88
CA THR A 270 32.67 -2.83 -7.01
C THR A 270 31.72 -2.97 -8.22
N CYS A 271 31.20 -1.85 -8.74
CA CYS A 271 30.43 -1.84 -9.98
C CYS A 271 31.34 -2.15 -11.18
N SER A 272 31.05 -3.22 -11.93
CA SER A 272 31.88 -3.76 -13.01
C SER A 272 31.96 -2.91 -14.28
N ARG A 273 31.36 -1.71 -14.31
CA ARG A 273 31.31 -0.85 -15.51
C ARG A 273 31.94 0.53 -15.38
N CYS A 274 32.27 0.99 -14.17
CA CYS A 274 33.00 2.25 -13.96
C CYS A 274 33.94 2.11 -12.75
N ARG A 275 35.26 2.00 -13.00
CA ARG A 275 36.31 2.02 -11.95
C ARG A 275 36.51 3.44 -11.40
N ARG A 276 35.50 4.00 -10.72
CA ARG A 276 35.66 5.22 -9.90
C ARG A 276 34.87 5.06 -8.60
N THR A 277 35.58 5.14 -7.49
CA THR A 277 35.03 5.29 -6.13
C THR A 277 34.37 6.67 -6.01
N LEU A 278 33.05 6.71 -5.82
CA LEU A 278 32.36 7.95 -5.47
C LEU A 278 32.42 8.14 -3.95
N PRO A 279 32.89 9.30 -3.44
CA PRO A 279 32.75 9.65 -2.03
C PRO A 279 31.29 10.02 -1.73
N SER A 280 30.85 9.67 -0.52
CA SER A 280 29.53 9.97 0.07
C SER A 280 29.15 11.45 -0.05
N PRO A 281 27.89 11.82 -0.39
CA PRO A 281 27.50 13.22 -0.41
C PRO A 281 27.11 13.67 1.00
N SER A 282 28.00 14.47 1.60
CA SER A 282 27.64 15.43 2.64
C SER A 282 26.98 16.66 2.00
N CYS A 283 26.04 17.23 2.75
CA CYS A 283 25.33 18.50 2.55
C CYS A 283 26.06 19.61 1.79
N GLY A 284 25.29 20.38 1.01
CA GLY A 284 25.45 21.83 0.94
C GLY A 284 26.03 22.40 -0.38
N ALA A 285 25.20 23.23 -1.02
CA ALA A 285 25.57 24.34 -1.91
C ALA A 285 26.38 24.02 -3.18
N CYS A 286 25.74 24.14 -4.35
CA CYS A 286 26.26 25.05 -5.37
C CYS A 286 25.18 25.44 -6.38
N SER A 287 24.72 26.68 -6.24
CA SER A 287 23.90 27.44 -7.16
C SER A 287 24.66 27.80 -8.45
N ARG A 288 23.94 27.78 -9.57
CA ARG A 288 24.15 28.60 -10.79
C ARG A 288 25.50 28.51 -11.51
N ALA A 289 25.48 27.99 -12.74
CA ALA A 289 26.02 28.67 -13.93
C ALA A 289 25.63 27.91 -15.21
N ARG A 290 24.89 28.57 -16.10
CA ARG A 290 24.89 28.22 -17.54
C ARG A 290 26.21 28.72 -18.14
N PRO A 291 26.71 28.10 -19.22
CA PRO A 291 27.38 28.89 -20.24
C PRO A 291 26.77 28.72 -21.64
N ARG A 292 26.78 29.86 -22.33
CA ARG A 292 26.40 30.11 -23.72
C ARG A 292 27.36 29.44 -24.71
N ALA A 293 26.84 29.31 -25.92
CA ALA A 293 27.50 28.93 -27.16
C ALA A 293 28.80 29.69 -27.45
N ALA A 294 29.72 29.00 -28.12
CA ALA A 294 30.76 29.60 -28.96
C ALA A 294 30.87 28.77 -30.26
N GLN A 295 30.48 29.40 -31.37
CA GLN A 295 30.89 29.03 -32.72
C GLN A 295 32.39 29.32 -32.88
N ALA A 296 33.13 28.48 -33.62
CA ALA A 296 33.79 28.86 -34.88
C ALA A 296 34.84 27.84 -35.37
N ARG A 297 34.50 27.24 -36.52
CA ARG A 297 35.29 27.13 -37.78
C ARG A 297 36.45 26.14 -37.93
N ARG A 298 36.51 25.67 -39.19
CA ARG A 298 37.56 24.98 -39.99
C ARG A 298 37.46 23.45 -39.88
N ARG A 299 37.23 22.68 -40.95
CA ARG A 299 37.23 22.88 -42.41
C ARG A 299 36.06 22.14 -43.04
#